data_AF-A0A7C7URG3-F1
#
_entry.id   AF-A0A7C7URG3-F1
#
_cell.length_a   1.000
_cell.length_b   1.000
_cell.length_c   1.000
_cell.angle_alpha   90.00
_cell.angle_beta   90.00
_cell.angle_gamma   90.00
#
_symmetry.space_group_name_H-M   'P 1'
#
loop_
_entity.id
_entity.type
_entity.pdbx_description
1 polymer ?
#
loop_
_entity_poly.entity_id
_entity_poly.type
_entity_poly.pdbx_seq_one_letter_code
_entity_poly.pdbx_strand_id
1 'polypeptide(L)'
;MNIDVSALATGVVAVLTPYLVKGASKFAEEFGKEAYEKAGVLLAALRRRLAGKPKGEQALANCEAAPTPENQTALAQVVKGELVAEPDGAAFAAEIAPLVEALTPLLRAAATAAGGQFMISAETVGAVGPHAQATIHITEKTRRRKRRRTE
;
A
#
# COMPACT_ATOMS: atom_id res chain seq x y z
N MET A 1 -11.90 7.85 -18.10
CA MET A 1 -10.82 7.99 -17.09
C MET A 1 -9.83 6.87 -17.37
N ASN A 2 -8.66 7.18 -17.92
CA ASN A 2 -7.67 6.15 -18.29
C ASN A 2 -6.89 5.78 -17.01
N ILE A 3 -7.45 4.87 -16.21
CA ILE A 3 -6.84 4.41 -14.96
C ILE A 3 -5.56 3.65 -15.30
N ASP A 4 -4.41 4.11 -14.79
CA ASP A 4 -3.18 3.32 -14.89
C ASP A 4 -3.28 2.11 -13.96
N VAL A 5 -3.58 0.97 -14.55
CA VAL A 5 -3.85 -0.28 -13.83
C VAL A 5 -2.63 -0.75 -13.03
N SER A 6 -1.42 -0.52 -13.56
CA SER A 6 -0.19 -0.95 -12.89
C SER A 6 0.08 -0.08 -11.66
N ALA A 7 -0.11 1.23 -11.78
CA ALA A 7 0.00 2.17 -10.68
C ALA A 7 -1.07 1.90 -9.62
N LEU A 8 -2.32 1.62 -10.02
CA LEU A 8 -3.39 1.31 -9.07
C LEU A 8 -3.09 0.01 -8.30
N ALA A 9 -2.70 -1.07 -8.98
CA ALA A 9 -2.36 -2.33 -8.32
C ALA A 9 -1.19 -2.17 -7.32
N THR A 10 -0.16 -1.42 -7.71
CA THR A 10 0.97 -1.12 -6.82
C THR A 10 0.54 -0.24 -5.65
N GLY A 11 -0.32 0.75 -5.89
CA GLY A 11 -0.88 1.65 -4.89
C GLY A 11 -1.69 0.91 -3.83
N VAL A 12 -2.53 -0.05 -4.24
CA VAL A 12 -3.30 -0.93 -3.34
C VAL A 12 -2.39 -1.61 -2.33
N VAL A 13 -1.31 -2.25 -2.80
CA VAL A 13 -0.37 -2.95 -1.93
C VAL A 13 0.37 -1.96 -1.04
N ALA A 14 0.84 -0.84 -1.60
CA ALA A 14 1.58 0.17 -0.86
C ALA A 14 0.79 0.77 0.32
N VAL A 15 -0.52 1.01 0.15
CA VAL A 15 -1.36 1.54 1.23
C VAL A 15 -1.79 0.48 2.26
N LEU A 16 -1.81 -0.80 1.87
CA LEU A 16 -2.12 -1.91 2.78
C LEU A 16 -0.91 -2.41 3.57
N THR A 17 0.31 -2.30 3.03
CA THR A 17 1.52 -2.82 3.70
C THR A 17 1.67 -2.32 5.14
N PRO A 18 1.52 -1.02 5.47
CA PRO A 18 1.67 -0.57 6.86
C PRO A 18 0.56 -1.11 7.78
N TYR A 19 -0.64 -1.34 7.24
CA TYR A 19 -1.76 -1.95 7.95
C TYR A 19 -1.44 -3.41 8.30
N LEU A 20 -0.84 -4.16 7.37
CA LEU A 20 -0.44 -5.56 7.57
C LEU A 20 0.78 -5.70 8.49
N VAL A 21 1.77 -4.81 8.40
CA VAL A 21 3.01 -4.87 9.21
C VAL A 21 2.78 -4.49 10.67
N LYS A 22 2.06 -3.39 10.92
CA LYS A 22 1.92 -2.84 12.27
C LYS A 22 0.78 -3.48 13.06
N GLY A 23 -0.16 -4.12 12.37
CA GLY A 23 -1.40 -4.63 12.93
C GLY A 23 -2.42 -3.52 13.19
N ALA A 24 -3.68 -3.93 13.37
CA ALA A 24 -4.85 -3.04 13.45
C ALA A 24 -4.71 -1.90 14.47
N SER A 25 -4.31 -2.22 15.71
CA SER A 25 -4.24 -1.24 16.81
C SER A 25 -3.19 -0.16 16.55
N LYS A 26 -1.94 -0.54 16.25
CA LYS A 26 -0.87 0.44 15.98
C LYS A 26 -1.12 1.24 14.71
N PHE A 27 -1.73 0.63 13.70
CA PHE A 27 -2.08 1.37 12.50
C PHE A 27 -3.10 2.48 12.80
N ALA A 28 -4.16 2.18 13.57
CA ALA A 28 -5.14 3.18 13.97
C ALA A 28 -4.53 4.28 14.85
N GLU A 29 -3.57 3.94 15.72
CA GLU A 29 -2.85 4.92 16.55
C GLU A 29 -1.96 5.85 15.71
N GLU A 30 -1.22 5.33 14.72
CA GLU A 30 -0.25 6.10 13.94
C GLU A 30 -0.89 6.85 12.76
N PHE A 31 -1.87 6.25 12.09
CA PHE A 31 -2.48 6.76 10.86
C PHE A 31 -3.90 7.30 11.07
N GLY A 32 -4.45 7.12 12.26
CA GLY A 32 -5.80 7.56 12.62
C GLY A 32 -6.89 6.56 12.25
N LYS A 33 -8.05 6.73 12.90
CA LYS A 33 -9.22 5.87 12.72
C LYS A 33 -9.73 5.85 11.27
N GLU A 34 -9.73 7.01 10.60
CA GLU A 34 -10.18 7.11 9.21
C GLU A 34 -9.35 6.26 8.26
N ALA A 35 -8.01 6.31 8.40
CA ALA A 35 -7.13 5.46 7.60
C ALA A 35 -7.39 3.98 7.90
N TYR A 36 -7.57 3.62 9.18
CA TYR A 36 -7.82 2.25 9.60
C TYR A 36 -9.10 1.68 8.97
N GLU A 37 -10.18 2.46 8.99
CA GLU A 37 -11.47 2.06 8.41
C GLU A 37 -11.34 1.87 6.90
N LYS A 38 -10.71 2.81 6.18
CA LYS A 38 -10.53 2.73 4.73
C LYS A 38 -9.61 1.57 4.32
N ALA A 39 -8.54 1.31 5.06
CA ALA A 39 -7.64 0.18 4.80
C ALA A 39 -8.36 -1.16 5.02
N GLY A 40 -9.20 -1.26 6.06
CA GLY A 40 -10.05 -2.42 6.30
C GLY A 40 -11.05 -2.66 5.16
N VAL A 41 -11.69 -1.61 4.65
CA VAL A 41 -12.60 -1.70 3.48
C VAL A 41 -11.85 -2.17 2.24
N LEU A 42 -10.66 -1.62 1.98
CA LEU A 42 -9.84 -2.03 0.84
C LEU A 42 -9.42 -3.51 0.92
N LEU A 43 -9.01 -3.96 2.10
CA LEU A 43 -8.66 -5.36 2.33
C LEU A 43 -9.88 -6.30 2.16
N ALA A 44 -11.05 -5.88 2.64
CA ALA A 44 -12.29 -6.63 2.46
C ALA A 44 -12.70 -6.73 0.97
N ALA A 45 -12.54 -5.65 0.20
CA ALA A 45 -12.78 -5.63 -1.24
C ALA A 45 -11.86 -6.62 -1.97
N LEU A 46 -10.56 -6.66 -1.61
CA LEU A 46 -9.62 -7.63 -2.16
C LEU A 46 -10.01 -9.07 -1.83
N ARG A 47 -10.31 -9.37 -0.55
CA ARG A 47 -10.75 -10.71 -0.14
C ARG A 47 -11.98 -11.17 -0.92
N ARG A 48 -12.97 -10.29 -1.09
CA ARG A 48 -14.17 -10.59 -1.88
C ARG A 48 -13.84 -10.84 -3.34
N ARG A 49 -12.98 -10.01 -3.95
CA ARG A 49 -12.61 -10.15 -5.37
C ARG A 49 -11.82 -11.42 -5.65
N LEU A 50 -10.99 -11.84 -4.70
CA LEU A 50 -10.09 -12.98 -4.82
C LEU A 50 -10.71 -14.29 -4.30
N ALA A 51 -11.85 -14.24 -3.61
CA ALA A 51 -12.53 -15.44 -3.10
C ALA A 51 -12.79 -16.46 -4.22
N GLY A 52 -12.41 -17.72 -3.99
CA GLY A 52 -12.54 -18.79 -4.97
C GLY A 52 -11.54 -18.72 -6.14
N LYS A 53 -10.53 -17.85 -6.06
CA LYS A 53 -9.42 -17.75 -7.04
C LYS A 53 -8.13 -18.22 -6.37
N PRO A 54 -7.69 -19.47 -6.58
CA PRO A 54 -6.61 -20.07 -5.80
C PRO A 54 -5.31 -19.27 -5.79
N LYS A 55 -4.89 -18.75 -6.96
CA LYS A 55 -3.70 -17.89 -7.07
C LYS A 55 -3.85 -16.58 -6.31
N GLY A 56 -5.05 -16.01 -6.32
CA GLY A 56 -5.35 -14.75 -5.65
C GLY A 56 -5.43 -14.91 -4.14
N GLU A 57 -6.14 -15.93 -3.68
CA GLU A 57 -6.24 -16.26 -2.25
C GLU A 57 -4.86 -16.56 -1.67
N GLN A 58 -4.03 -17.32 -2.39
CA GLN A 58 -2.67 -17.63 -1.94
C GLN A 58 -1.77 -16.38 -1.91
N ALA A 59 -1.81 -15.53 -2.95
CA ALA A 59 -1.02 -14.30 -2.97
C ALA A 59 -1.42 -13.35 -1.83
N LEU A 60 -2.73 -13.22 -1.58
CA LEU A 60 -3.25 -12.41 -0.49
C LEU A 60 -2.83 -13.01 0.86
N ALA A 61 -3.06 -14.30 1.09
CA ALA A 61 -2.70 -14.97 2.34
C ALA A 61 -1.20 -14.88 2.64
N ASN A 62 -0.34 -15.06 1.62
CA ASN A 62 1.11 -14.92 1.77
C ASN A 62 1.49 -13.49 2.16
N CYS A 63 0.86 -12.48 1.56
CA CYS A 63 1.12 -11.08 1.88
C CYS A 63 0.57 -10.68 3.26
N GLU A 64 -0.57 -11.23 3.67
CA GLU A 64 -1.14 -11.01 5.01
C GLU A 64 -0.28 -11.66 6.11
N ALA A 65 0.25 -12.86 5.85
CA ALA A 65 1.13 -13.56 6.79
C ALA A 65 2.52 -12.92 6.86
N ALA A 66 3.05 -12.49 5.71
CA ALA A 66 4.36 -11.89 5.59
C ALA A 66 4.39 -10.88 4.44
N PRO A 67 4.26 -9.57 4.71
CA PRO A 67 4.28 -8.52 3.68
C PRO A 67 5.70 -8.22 3.20
N THR A 68 6.44 -9.22 2.71
CA THR A 68 7.77 -9.06 2.10
C THR A 68 7.66 -8.42 0.72
N PRO A 69 8.74 -7.83 0.16
CA PRO A 69 8.72 -7.28 -1.19
C PRO A 69 8.27 -8.29 -2.26
N GLU A 70 8.63 -9.57 -2.09
CA GLU A 70 8.22 -10.66 -2.98
C GLU A 70 6.71 -10.91 -2.91
N ASN A 71 6.14 -11.02 -1.70
CA ASN A 71 4.71 -11.24 -1.51
C ASN A 71 3.87 -10.03 -1.91
N GLN A 72 4.37 -8.82 -1.65
CA GLN A 72 3.78 -7.56 -2.13
C GLN A 72 3.74 -7.51 -3.66
N THR A 73 4.84 -7.88 -4.32
CA THR A 73 4.92 -7.93 -5.78
C THR A 73 3.96 -8.97 -6.35
N ALA A 74 3.91 -10.17 -5.76
CA ALA A 74 3.01 -11.23 -6.17
C ALA A 74 1.53 -10.80 -6.05
N LEU A 75 1.16 -10.16 -4.94
CA LEU A 75 -0.18 -9.62 -4.74
C LEU A 75 -0.50 -8.51 -5.76
N ALA A 76 0.43 -7.59 -6.02
CA ALA A 76 0.25 -6.54 -7.02
C ALA A 76 0.01 -7.11 -8.43
N GLN A 77 0.72 -8.18 -8.82
CA GLN A 77 0.49 -8.84 -10.11
C GLN A 77 -0.90 -9.47 -10.21
N VAL A 78 -1.37 -10.11 -9.12
CA VAL A 78 -2.74 -10.65 -9.05
C VAL A 78 -3.76 -9.52 -9.18
N VAL A 79 -3.63 -8.46 -8.39
CA VAL A 79 -4.55 -7.31 -8.41
C VAL A 79 -4.59 -6.66 -9.79
N LYS A 80 -3.43 -6.52 -10.44
CA LYS A 80 -3.35 -6.04 -11.83
C LYS A 80 -4.16 -6.91 -12.78
N GLY A 81 -4.05 -8.25 -12.67
CA GLY A 81 -4.85 -9.19 -13.45
C GLY A 81 -6.35 -9.02 -13.21
N GLU A 82 -6.75 -8.81 -11.95
CA GLU A 82 -8.15 -8.62 -11.56
C GLU A 82 -8.77 -7.32 -12.05
N LEU A 83 -7.96 -6.27 -12.20
CA LEU A 83 -8.38 -4.96 -12.70
C LEU A 83 -8.62 -4.95 -14.22
N VAL A 84 -8.00 -5.88 -14.97
CA VAL A 84 -8.23 -6.05 -16.41
C VAL A 84 -9.13 -7.23 -16.75
N ALA A 85 -9.58 -7.99 -15.74
CA ALA A 85 -10.41 -9.17 -15.94
C ALA A 85 -11.84 -8.75 -16.30
N GLU A 86 -12.26 -9.07 -17.52
CA GLU A 86 -13.62 -8.78 -17.99
C GLU A 86 -14.64 -9.80 -17.45
N PRO A 87 -15.91 -9.38 -17.24
CA PRO A 87 -16.44 -8.02 -17.44
C PRO A 87 -16.27 -7.10 -16.22
N ASP A 88 -15.85 -7.63 -15.08
CA ASP A 88 -16.00 -6.97 -13.79
C ASP A 88 -14.78 -6.14 -13.35
N GLY A 89 -13.71 -6.10 -14.15
CA GLY A 89 -12.45 -5.44 -13.82
C GLY A 89 -12.60 -3.93 -13.67
N ALA A 90 -13.38 -3.30 -14.57
CA ALA A 90 -13.69 -1.88 -14.49
C ALA A 90 -14.50 -1.52 -13.23
N ALA A 91 -15.48 -2.35 -12.86
CA ALA A 91 -16.27 -2.16 -11.63
C ALA A 91 -15.38 -2.31 -10.39
N PHE A 92 -14.48 -3.29 -10.40
CA PHE A 92 -13.51 -3.48 -9.32
C PHE A 92 -12.52 -2.29 -9.21
N ALA A 93 -12.04 -1.77 -10.33
CA ALA A 93 -11.20 -0.58 -10.35
C ALA A 93 -11.92 0.64 -9.77
N ALA A 94 -13.18 0.85 -10.14
CA ALA A 94 -14.02 1.94 -9.63
C ALA A 94 -14.29 1.83 -8.12
N GLU A 95 -14.32 0.61 -7.58
CA GLU A 95 -14.47 0.36 -6.15
C GLU A 95 -13.20 0.72 -5.37
N ILE A 96 -12.02 0.28 -5.83
CA ILE A 96 -10.79 0.38 -5.04
C ILE A 96 -9.98 1.65 -5.27
N ALA A 97 -10.08 2.27 -6.45
CA ALA A 97 -9.39 3.53 -6.76
C ALA A 97 -9.64 4.65 -5.74
N PRO A 98 -10.91 4.99 -5.38
CA PRO A 98 -11.16 6.05 -4.40
C PRO A 98 -10.62 5.72 -3.00
N LEU A 99 -10.52 4.43 -2.65
CA LEU A 99 -9.93 4.01 -1.37
C LEU A 99 -8.42 4.27 -1.35
N VAL A 100 -7.73 3.93 -2.44
CA VAL A 100 -6.28 4.19 -2.58
C VAL A 100 -5.99 5.70 -2.62
N GLU A 101 -6.78 6.47 -3.37
CA GLU A 101 -6.66 7.92 -3.45
C GLU A 101 -6.90 8.60 -2.09
N ALA A 102 -7.87 8.11 -1.30
CA ALA A 102 -8.13 8.64 0.05
C ALA A 102 -7.08 8.21 1.08
N LEU A 103 -6.58 6.97 1.01
CA LEU A 103 -5.57 6.46 1.92
C LEU A 103 -4.22 7.14 1.74
N THR A 104 -3.80 7.38 0.50
CA THR A 104 -2.49 7.95 0.18
C THR A 104 -2.13 9.23 0.97
N PRO A 105 -2.97 10.29 1.00
CA PRO A 105 -2.68 11.49 1.77
C PRO A 105 -2.72 11.26 3.30
N LEU A 106 -3.61 10.39 3.80
CA LEU A 106 -3.69 10.05 5.22
C LEU A 106 -2.37 9.40 5.70
N LEU A 107 -1.88 8.44 4.92
CA LEU A 107 -0.60 7.78 5.22
C LEU A 107 0.59 8.75 5.13
N ARG A 108 0.59 9.63 4.13
CA ARG A 108 1.64 10.66 3.96
C ARG A 108 1.66 11.65 5.13
N ALA A 109 0.49 12.13 5.56
CA ALA A 109 0.37 13.08 6.67
C ALA A 109 0.91 12.47 7.97
N ALA A 110 0.54 11.22 8.27
CA ALA A 110 1.02 10.49 9.44
C ALA A 110 2.55 10.25 9.40
N ALA A 111 3.10 9.86 8.25
CA ALA A 111 4.55 9.68 8.08
C ALA A 111 5.33 10.99 8.31
N THR A 112 4.74 12.12 7.93
CA THR A 112 5.32 13.46 8.14
C THR A 112 5.22 13.89 9.61
N ALA A 113 4.10 13.62 10.28
CA ALA A 113 3.85 13.97 11.68
C ALA A 113 4.71 13.14 12.66
N ALA A 114 5.03 11.89 12.33
CA ALA A 114 5.87 11.01 13.15
C ALA A 114 7.37 11.42 13.21
N GLY A 115 7.75 12.57 12.66
CA GLY A 115 9.11 13.09 12.73
C GLY A 115 10.13 12.28 11.90
N GLY A 116 9.69 11.72 10.77
CA GLY A 116 10.56 11.13 9.76
C GLY A 116 11.25 9.83 10.19
N GLN A 117 10.56 8.96 10.94
CA GLN A 117 11.11 7.64 11.26
C GLN A 117 11.15 6.71 10.02
N PHE A 118 10.32 7.02 9.01
CA PHE A 118 10.35 6.40 7.69
C PHE A 118 10.41 7.52 6.64
N MET A 119 11.47 7.53 5.83
CA MET A 119 11.55 8.39 4.66
C MET A 119 10.93 7.61 3.50
N ILE A 120 9.74 8.01 3.06
CA ILE A 120 9.16 7.52 1.80
C ILE A 120 9.71 8.43 0.71
N SER A 121 10.86 8.06 0.16
CA SER A 121 11.38 8.71 -1.03
C SER A 121 10.81 8.00 -2.24
N ALA A 122 9.90 8.66 -2.93
CA ALA A 122 9.52 8.28 -4.28
C ALA A 122 10.47 9.02 -5.23
N GLU A 123 11.51 8.32 -5.69
CA GLU A 123 12.34 8.84 -6.78
C GLU A 123 11.72 8.37 -8.09
N THR A 124 11.23 9.32 -8.88
CA THR A 124 10.86 9.06 -10.27
C THR A 124 12.15 8.93 -11.08
N VAL A 125 12.50 7.70 -11.45
CA VAL A 125 13.61 7.45 -12.36
C VAL A 125 13.04 7.37 -13.77
N GLY A 126 13.27 8.43 -14.56
CA GLY A 126 12.86 8.50 -15.96
C GLY A 126 11.87 9.63 -16.28
N ALA A 127 11.77 9.96 -17.57
CA ALA A 127 10.93 11.05 -18.08
C ALA A 127 9.43 10.85 -17.76
N VAL A 128 8.73 11.96 -17.52
CA VAL A 128 7.30 11.99 -17.20
C VAL A 128 6.50 11.44 -18.40
N GLY A 129 5.92 10.24 -18.26
CA GLY A 129 5.18 9.54 -19.33
C GLY A 129 4.85 8.08 -18.97
N PRO A 130 4.18 7.32 -19.86
CA PRO A 130 3.64 5.96 -19.61
C PRO A 130 4.69 4.86 -19.33
N HIS A 131 5.97 5.23 -19.26
CA HIS A 131 7.08 4.35 -18.89
C HIS A 131 7.82 4.81 -17.62
N ALA A 132 7.26 5.76 -16.88
CA ALA A 132 7.82 6.20 -15.62
C ALA A 132 7.82 5.06 -14.60
N GLN A 133 9.01 4.70 -14.12
CA GLN A 133 9.17 3.73 -13.05
C GLN A 133 9.32 4.51 -11.73
N ALA A 134 8.47 4.17 -10.76
CA ALA A 134 8.57 4.68 -9.40
C ALA A 134 9.14 3.58 -8.51
N THR A 135 10.37 3.78 -8.03
CA THR A 135 10.97 2.88 -7.05
C THR A 135 10.68 3.45 -5.67
N ILE A 136 9.99 2.67 -4.82
CA ILE A 136 9.66 3.07 -3.46
C ILE A 136 10.73 2.50 -2.52
N HIS A 137 11.57 3.39 -1.98
CA HIS A 137 12.54 3.01 -0.96
C HIS A 137 11.96 3.27 0.43
N ILE A 138 11.79 2.21 1.23
CA ILE A 138 11.38 2.32 2.63
C ILE A 138 12.62 2.08 3.50
N THR A 139 13.12 3.14 4.14
CA THR A 139 14.29 3.06 5.03
C THR A 139 13.92 3.54 6.44
N GLU A 140 14.21 2.72 7.46
CA GLU A 140 13.99 3.06 8.87
C GLU A 140 15.15 3.92 9.41
N LYS A 141 14.84 5.10 9.96
CA LYS A 141 15.84 5.95 10.64
C LYS A 141 16.05 5.49 12.07
N THR A 142 17.16 4.81 12.35
CA THR A 142 17.62 4.56 13.73
C THR A 142 17.88 5.87 14.47
N ARG A 143 17.09 6.16 15.52
CA ARG A 143 17.28 7.31 16.42
C ARG A 143 18.65 7.22 17.12
N ARG A 144 19.62 8.05 16.72
CA ARG A 144 20.83 8.30 17.52
C ARG A 144 20.46 9.03 18.83
N ARG A 145 20.44 8.33 19.96
CA ARG A 145 20.52 8.94 21.30
C ARG A 145 21.90 9.58 21.46
N LYS A 146 22.04 10.89 21.26
CA LYS A 146 23.26 11.62 21.62
C LYS A 146 23.19 11.98 23.10
N ARG A 147 24.04 11.32 23.89
CA ARG A 147 24.23 11.53 25.34
C ARG A 147 24.50 13.00 25.65
N ARG A 148 23.86 13.54 26.71
CA ARG A 148 24.28 14.77 27.38
C ARG A 148 25.73 14.57 27.85
N ARG A 149 26.64 15.45 27.41
CA ARG A 149 27.92 15.70 28.08
C ARG A 149 27.75 17.02 28.81
N THR A 150 27.67 16.94 30.13
CA THR A 150 27.90 18.04 31.06
C THR A 150 29.40 18.17 31.23
N GLU A 151 29.94 19.35 30.93
CA GLU A 151 31.19 19.88 31.45
C GLU A 151 30.90 21.27 32.02
#